data_AF-A0A1D6K7Z2-F1
#
_entry.id   AF-A0A1D6K7Z2-F1
#
_cell.length_a   1.000
_cell.length_b   1.000
_cell.length_c   1.000
_cell.angle_alpha   90.00
_cell.angle_beta   90.00
_cell.angle_gamma   90.00
#
_symmetry.space_group_name_H-M   'P 1'
#
loop_
_entity.id
_entity.type
_entity.pdbx_description
1 polymer ?
#
loop_
_entity_poly.entity_id
_entity_poly.type
_entity_poly.pdbx_seq_one_letter_code
_entity_poly.pdbx_strand_id
1 'polypeptide(L)'
;MLAGLLVELHDTTRLVAFVTDQFGITFFTAAHDASVTARCLFMPMNLHALSLVLHLPEQASFMPGEFRDLAEAVSSVQLRDDLLSMLVAGHETTGSVLTWTIYLLSKDPTALRRAQDEVDRVLQGRLPKYEDVKELKYLMRCINESMRLYPHPPVLLRRAIVDDVLPGNYKVKAGQDIMISVYNIHRSPEVWDRADEFIPERFDLEGPVPNESNTDFRFIPFSGGPRKCVGDQFALLEAIVALAVVLQKMDMQLVPDQKINMTTGATIHTTSGLYMNVSLRKVQQEAELALR
;
A
#
# COMPACT_ATOMS: atom_id res chain seq x y z
N MET A 1 3.92 2.41 16.31
CA MET A 1 3.64 1.47 15.21
C MET A 1 4.02 2.21 13.94
N LEU A 2 5.15 1.89 13.31
CA LEU A 2 5.77 2.70 12.26
C LEU A 2 6.18 1.82 11.10
N ALA A 3 5.58 2.06 9.92
CA ALA A 3 6.08 1.54 8.66
C ALA A 3 7.24 2.46 8.22
N GLY A 4 8.45 1.93 8.22
CA GLY A 4 9.64 2.63 7.76
C GLY A 4 9.92 2.33 6.28
N LEU A 5 10.08 3.37 5.47
CA LEU A 5 10.65 3.26 4.13
C LEU A 5 12.17 3.23 4.25
N LEU A 6 12.80 2.08 4.01
CA LEU A 6 14.27 1.94 3.97
C LEU A 6 14.76 2.17 2.54
N VAL A 7 15.38 3.33 2.30
CA VAL A 7 16.12 3.62 1.07
C VAL A 7 17.59 3.35 1.34
N GLU A 8 18.10 2.23 0.82
CA GLU A 8 19.50 1.87 0.93
C GLU A 8 20.26 2.50 -0.26
N LEU A 9 21.16 3.45 0.03
CA LEU A 9 22.03 4.09 -0.96
C LEU A 9 23.39 3.40 -0.96
N HIS A 10 23.81 2.96 -2.14
CA HIS A 10 25.06 2.21 -2.30
C HIS A 10 26.20 3.16 -2.69
N ASP A 11 26.66 3.99 -1.76
CA ASP A 11 28.07 4.39 -1.69
C ASP A 11 28.40 4.87 -0.28
N THR A 12 29.54 4.43 0.24
CA THR A 12 29.94 4.52 1.65
C THR A 12 30.24 5.94 2.11
N THR A 13 29.24 6.78 2.34
CA THR A 13 29.21 7.78 3.42
C THR A 13 27.84 8.46 3.46
N ARG A 14 27.13 8.28 4.59
CA ARG A 14 25.89 8.96 5.05
C ARG A 14 24.64 8.08 5.06
N LEU A 15 24.16 7.84 6.27
CA LEU A 15 22.88 7.23 6.62
C LEU A 15 21.81 8.34 6.57
N VAL A 16 20.73 8.17 5.80
CA VAL A 16 19.49 8.92 6.03
C VAL A 16 18.47 7.92 6.53
N ALA A 17 18.34 7.82 7.86
CA ALA A 17 17.31 7.01 8.49
C ALA A 17 16.09 7.89 8.78
N PHE A 18 14.91 7.44 8.34
CA PHE A 18 13.64 8.01 8.76
C PHE A 18 13.21 7.31 10.04
N VAL A 19 13.46 7.94 11.18
CA VAL A 19 12.87 7.54 12.47
C VAL A 19 11.89 8.64 12.87
N THR A 20 10.62 8.33 12.85
CA THR A 20 9.59 9.18 13.45
C THR A 20 9.58 8.93 14.95
N ASP A 21 10.16 9.83 15.72
CA ASP A 21 9.93 9.92 17.16
C ASP A 21 8.79 10.93 17.43
N GLN A 22 8.13 10.81 18.59
CA GLN A 22 6.91 11.53 19.01
C GLN A 22 7.03 13.07 19.04
N PHE A 23 8.17 13.68 18.69
CA PHE A 23 8.38 15.12 18.73
C PHE A 23 9.24 15.63 17.55
N GLY A 24 8.73 15.51 16.32
CA GLY A 24 9.25 16.23 15.15
C GLY A 24 10.28 15.48 14.30
N ILE A 25 10.31 15.81 13.00
CA ILE A 25 11.26 15.27 12.02
C ILE A 25 12.48 16.20 11.99
N THR A 26 13.64 15.72 12.42
CA THR A 26 14.91 16.45 12.29
C THR A 26 15.66 15.99 11.05
N PHE A 27 15.90 16.91 10.10
CA PHE A 27 16.70 16.67 8.91
C PHE A 27 18.18 16.97 9.20
N PHE A 28 19.10 16.06 8.84
CA PHE A 28 20.51 16.40 8.68
C PHE A 28 20.88 16.32 7.19
N THR A 29 21.20 17.46 6.58
CA THR A 29 21.76 17.52 5.22
C THR A 29 23.14 18.17 5.23
N ALA A 30 24.11 17.45 4.70
CA ALA A 30 25.25 17.96 3.93
C ALA A 30 25.49 16.89 2.85
N ALA A 31 25.81 17.13 1.58
CA ALA A 31 26.16 18.32 0.82
C ALA A 31 25.75 18.11 -0.66
N HIS A 32 25.92 19.17 -1.45
CA HIS A 32 25.69 19.38 -2.88
C HIS A 32 26.01 18.22 -3.85
N ASP A 33 25.21 18.18 -4.93
CA ASP A 33 25.42 17.52 -6.23
C ASP A 33 25.61 16.00 -6.26
N ALA A 34 24.54 15.27 -6.58
CA ALA A 34 24.53 14.15 -7.53
C ALA A 34 23.10 13.59 -7.66
N SER A 35 22.71 13.17 -8.87
CA SER A 35 21.58 12.26 -9.09
C SER A 35 21.79 10.99 -8.26
N VAL A 36 20.87 10.71 -7.33
CA VAL A 36 20.97 9.56 -6.43
C VAL A 36 20.12 8.41 -6.97
N THR A 37 20.74 7.28 -7.28
CA THR A 37 20.04 6.02 -7.53
C THR A 37 19.53 5.47 -6.19
N ALA A 38 18.26 5.69 -5.90
CA ALA A 38 17.62 5.21 -4.68
C ALA A 38 17.07 3.80 -4.89
N ARG A 39 17.48 2.85 -4.04
CA ARG A 39 16.88 1.53 -3.99
C ARG A 39 15.61 1.61 -3.12
N CYS A 40 14.42 1.54 -3.72
CA CYS A 40 13.20 1.26 -2.97
C CYS A 40 13.21 -0.24 -2.58
N LEU A 41 13.86 -0.56 -1.46
CA LEU A 41 13.75 -1.88 -0.84
C LEU A 41 12.63 -1.86 0.19
N PHE A 42 11.44 -2.29 -0.22
CA PHE A 42 10.56 -2.97 0.73
C PHE A 42 11.08 -4.40 0.87
N MET A 43 12.02 -4.59 1.80
CA MET A 43 12.57 -5.91 2.08
C MET A 43 11.45 -6.81 2.64
N PRO A 44 11.28 -8.05 2.15
CA PRO A 44 10.38 -9.01 2.78
C PRO A 44 10.84 -9.26 4.22
N MET A 45 9.89 -9.41 5.15
CA MET A 45 10.23 -9.79 6.52
C MET A 45 10.93 -11.15 6.49
N ASN A 46 12.21 -11.17 6.89
CA ASN A 46 12.95 -12.41 7.06
C ASN A 46 12.36 -13.15 8.28
N LEU A 47 12.09 -14.45 8.19
CA LEU A 47 11.43 -15.26 9.25
C LEU A 47 12.06 -15.12 10.65
N HIS A 48 13.33 -14.70 10.73
CA HIS A 48 14.01 -14.42 12.00
C HIS A 48 13.43 -13.24 12.79
N ALA A 49 12.86 -12.22 12.14
CA ALA A 49 12.24 -11.08 12.82
C ALA A 49 10.95 -11.49 13.54
N LEU A 50 10.20 -12.45 12.96
CA LEU A 50 9.02 -13.05 13.59
C LEU A 50 9.40 -13.79 14.88
N SER A 51 10.53 -14.49 14.89
CA SER A 51 11.01 -15.23 16.06
C SER A 51 11.34 -14.34 17.27
N LEU A 52 11.78 -13.10 17.03
CA LEU A 52 12.10 -12.12 18.09
C LEU A 52 10.84 -11.55 18.74
N VAL A 53 9.76 -11.35 17.98
CA VAL A 53 8.46 -10.91 18.52
C VAL A 53 7.76 -12.02 19.31
N LEU A 54 7.98 -13.28 18.94
CA LEU A 54 7.39 -14.46 19.59
C LEU A 54 8.03 -14.82 20.95
N HIS A 55 9.14 -14.20 21.35
CA HIS A 55 9.89 -14.53 22.58
C HIS A 55 9.83 -13.45 23.68
N LEU A 56 8.85 -12.53 23.64
CA LEU A 56 8.68 -11.59 24.76
C LEU A 56 8.22 -12.34 26.02
N PRO A 57 8.96 -12.24 27.14
CA PRO A 57 8.60 -12.91 28.37
C PRO A 57 7.35 -12.27 28.98
N GLU A 58 6.52 -13.13 29.55
CA GLU A 58 5.27 -12.80 30.23
C GLU A 58 5.57 -11.93 31.48
N GLN A 59 5.34 -10.62 31.37
CA GLN A 59 5.28 -9.73 32.55
C GLN A 59 3.90 -9.10 32.63
N ALA A 60 2.97 -9.86 33.19
CA ALA A 60 1.69 -9.35 33.66
C ALA A 60 1.89 -8.74 35.06
N SER A 61 2.01 -7.42 35.16
CA SER A 61 1.57 -6.69 36.36
C SER A 61 1.47 -5.19 36.08
N PHE A 62 0.37 -4.62 36.57
CA PHE A 62 0.08 -3.18 36.72
C PHE A 62 -0.76 -2.51 35.62
N MET A 63 -2.09 -2.57 35.78
CA MET A 63 -3.03 -1.58 35.23
C MET A 63 -4.00 -1.17 36.36
N PRO A 64 -4.11 0.12 36.72
CA PRO A 64 -5.02 0.61 37.75
C PRO A 64 -6.50 0.60 37.29
N GLY A 65 -7.40 0.56 38.29
CA GLY A 65 -8.75 0.00 38.22
C GLY A 65 -9.84 0.69 37.39
N GLU A 66 -9.54 1.73 36.61
CA GLU A 66 -10.56 2.48 35.84
C GLU A 66 -10.78 1.99 34.40
N PHE A 67 -9.94 1.08 33.89
CA PHE A 67 -10.09 0.48 32.54
C PHE A 67 -10.89 -0.84 32.51
N ARG A 68 -11.46 -1.25 33.65
CA ARG A 68 -12.02 -2.59 33.83
C ARG A 68 -13.34 -2.83 33.10
N ASP A 69 -14.08 -1.78 32.74
CA ASP A 69 -15.44 -1.88 32.18
C ASP A 69 -15.49 -1.86 30.65
N LEU A 70 -14.38 -1.58 29.97
CA LEU A 70 -14.24 -1.66 28.50
C LEU A 70 -13.24 -2.73 28.03
N ALA A 71 -12.49 -3.33 28.95
CA ALA A 71 -11.64 -4.46 28.62
C ALA A 71 -12.54 -5.69 28.46
N GLU A 72 -12.89 -6.01 27.22
CA GLU A 72 -13.30 -7.38 26.91
C GLU A 72 -12.24 -8.32 27.52
N ALA A 73 -12.70 -9.34 28.24
CA ALA A 73 -11.82 -10.30 28.90
C ALA A 73 -11.08 -11.13 27.83
N VAL A 74 -10.00 -10.58 27.27
CA VAL A 74 -9.15 -11.20 26.27
C VAL A 74 -7.87 -11.72 26.93
N SER A 75 -7.46 -12.93 26.59
CA SER A 75 -6.19 -13.47 27.09
C SER A 75 -5.02 -12.75 26.42
N SER A 76 -3.88 -12.65 27.11
CA SER A 76 -2.68 -12.03 26.54
C SER A 76 -2.20 -12.75 25.26
N VAL A 77 -2.42 -14.06 25.17
CA VAL A 77 -2.13 -14.86 23.96
C VAL A 77 -3.02 -14.44 22.80
N GLN A 78 -4.32 -14.31 23.03
CA GLN A 78 -5.26 -13.88 22.00
C GLN A 78 -4.93 -12.47 21.50
N LEU A 79 -4.66 -11.53 22.42
CA LEU A 79 -4.27 -10.17 22.06
C LEU A 79 -2.98 -10.13 21.22
N ARG A 80 -1.98 -10.93 21.59
CA ARG A 80 -0.74 -11.05 20.80
C ARG A 80 -1.03 -11.57 19.39
N ASP A 81 -1.84 -12.62 19.28
CA ASP A 81 -2.14 -13.27 18.00
C ASP A 81 -2.97 -12.34 17.09
N ASP A 82 -3.92 -11.57 17.65
CA ASP A 82 -4.69 -10.56 16.92
C ASP A 82 -3.79 -9.43 16.40
N LEU A 83 -2.90 -8.90 17.24
CA LEU A 83 -1.96 -7.85 16.84
C LEU A 83 -0.95 -8.34 15.80
N LEU A 84 -0.46 -9.57 15.92
CA LEU A 84 0.40 -10.19 14.91
C LEU A 84 -0.32 -10.39 13.58
N SER A 85 -1.59 -10.80 13.61
CA SER A 85 -2.41 -10.94 12.41
C SER A 85 -2.58 -9.59 11.70
N MET A 86 -2.87 -8.53 12.45
CA MET A 86 -2.98 -7.17 11.90
C MET A 86 -1.65 -6.66 11.32
N LEU A 87 -0.52 -6.94 11.99
CA LEU A 87 0.81 -6.56 11.53
C LEU A 87 1.13 -7.20 10.17
N VAL A 88 0.92 -8.52 10.04
CA VAL A 88 1.17 -9.24 8.79
C VAL A 88 0.22 -8.76 7.69
N ALA A 89 -1.06 -8.55 8.01
CA ALA A 89 -2.07 -8.12 7.06
C ALA A 89 -1.84 -6.70 6.51
N GLY A 90 -1.34 -5.77 7.34
CA GLY A 90 -1.16 -4.36 6.99
C GLY A 90 0.21 -3.98 6.43
N HIS A 91 1.23 -4.82 6.58
CA HIS A 91 2.61 -4.47 6.20
C HIS A 91 2.90 -4.65 4.70
N GLU A 92 2.94 -5.89 4.22
CA GLU A 92 3.40 -6.17 2.84
C GLU A 92 2.35 -5.76 1.79
N THR A 93 1.07 -5.76 2.16
CA THR A 93 -0.05 -5.39 1.27
C THR A 93 0.05 -3.93 0.84
N THR A 94 0.11 -2.99 1.78
CA THR A 94 0.23 -1.55 1.47
C THR A 94 1.53 -1.23 0.75
N GLY A 95 2.65 -1.85 1.16
CA GLY A 95 3.94 -1.70 0.47
C GLY A 95 3.89 -2.16 -1.00
N SER A 96 3.19 -3.26 -1.28
CA SER A 96 3.00 -3.75 -2.65
C SER A 96 2.10 -2.82 -3.47
N VAL A 97 1.02 -2.30 -2.88
CA VAL A 97 0.14 -1.31 -3.53
C VAL A 97 0.93 -0.07 -3.94
N LEU A 98 1.74 0.49 -3.04
CA LEU A 98 2.59 1.65 -3.33
C LEU A 98 3.61 1.33 -4.44
N THR A 99 4.25 0.17 -4.38
CA THR A 99 5.24 -0.28 -5.37
C THR A 99 4.64 -0.34 -6.77
N TRP A 100 3.49 -1.01 -6.95
CA TRP A 100 2.86 -1.11 -8.26
C TRP A 100 2.25 0.21 -8.73
N THR A 101 1.77 1.05 -7.82
CA THR A 101 1.28 2.39 -8.19
C THR A 101 2.39 3.28 -8.71
N ILE A 102 3.56 3.29 -8.05
CA ILE A 102 4.74 4.03 -8.51
C ILE A 102 5.23 3.49 -9.86
N TYR A 103 5.28 2.16 -10.02
CA TYR A 103 5.64 1.54 -11.30
C TYR A 103 4.70 2.00 -12.43
N LEU A 104 3.39 1.92 -12.23
CA LEU A 104 2.39 2.30 -13.23
C LEU A 104 2.47 3.80 -13.60
N LEU A 105 2.59 4.68 -12.61
CA LEU A 105 2.78 6.11 -12.86
C LEU A 105 4.09 6.40 -13.60
N SER A 106 5.17 5.68 -13.31
CA SER A 106 6.44 5.84 -14.03
C SER A 106 6.37 5.44 -15.52
N LYS A 107 5.38 4.63 -15.88
CA LYS A 107 5.11 4.19 -17.25
C LYS A 107 4.14 5.11 -18.01
N ASP A 108 3.42 5.98 -17.28
CA ASP A 108 2.47 6.95 -17.83
C ASP A 108 2.79 8.37 -17.33
N PRO A 109 3.62 9.13 -18.06
CA PRO A 109 3.98 10.50 -17.70
C PRO A 109 2.77 11.44 -17.59
N THR A 110 1.70 11.19 -18.34
CA THR A 110 0.48 12.01 -18.29
C THR A 110 -0.26 11.78 -16.99
N ALA A 111 -0.45 10.52 -16.58
CA ALA A 111 -1.05 10.20 -15.29
C ALA A 111 -0.20 10.69 -14.11
N LEU A 112 1.12 10.50 -14.17
CA LEU A 112 2.05 11.01 -13.16
C LEU A 112 1.94 12.53 -13.02
N ARG A 113 1.96 13.26 -14.13
CA ARG A 113 1.87 14.72 -14.10
C ARG A 113 0.55 15.19 -13.50
N ARG A 114 -0.56 14.58 -13.89
CA ARG A 114 -1.89 14.91 -13.36
C ARG A 114 -2.00 14.64 -11.85
N ALA A 115 -1.39 13.56 -11.37
CA ALA A 115 -1.32 13.28 -9.93
C ALA A 115 -0.46 14.30 -9.17
N GLN A 116 0.69 14.69 -9.72
CA GLN A 116 1.52 15.76 -9.16
C GLN A 116 0.78 17.10 -9.13
N ASP A 117 0.10 17.49 -10.21
CA ASP A 117 -0.67 18.74 -10.29
C ASP A 117 -1.83 18.77 -9.27
N GLU A 118 -2.50 17.64 -9.03
CA GLU A 118 -3.51 17.53 -7.97
C GLU A 118 -2.89 17.73 -6.58
N VAL A 119 -1.79 17.03 -6.28
CA VAL A 119 -1.07 17.14 -5.01
C VAL A 119 -0.60 18.58 -4.76
N ASP A 120 -0.03 19.23 -5.77
CA ASP A 120 0.43 20.61 -5.69
C ASP A 120 -0.72 21.57 -5.40
N ARG A 121 -1.84 21.41 -6.10
CA ARG A 121 -3.03 22.27 -5.94
C ARG A 121 -3.68 22.12 -4.56
N VAL A 122 -3.83 20.89 -4.08
CA VAL A 122 -4.57 20.58 -2.83
C VAL A 122 -3.71 20.90 -1.59
N LEU A 123 -2.42 20.55 -1.64
CA LEU A 123 -1.54 20.66 -0.48
C LEU A 123 -0.70 21.93 -0.47
N GLN A 124 -0.39 22.52 -1.63
CA GLN A 124 0.40 23.76 -1.71
C GLN A 124 1.71 23.69 -0.90
N GLY A 125 2.39 22.53 -0.96
CA GLY A 125 3.66 22.28 -0.27
C GLY A 125 3.56 21.89 1.21
N ARG A 126 2.38 21.91 1.83
CA ARG A 126 2.20 21.45 3.23
C ARG A 126 2.06 19.92 3.29
N LEU A 127 2.23 19.36 4.49
CA LEU A 127 1.94 17.94 4.73
C LEU A 127 0.43 17.65 4.66
N PRO A 128 0.02 16.46 4.15
CA PRO A 128 -1.38 16.06 4.13
C PRO A 128 -1.98 15.99 5.54
N LYS A 129 -3.21 16.49 5.67
CA LYS A 129 -4.10 16.27 6.81
C LYS A 129 -5.19 15.28 6.42
N TYR A 130 -5.88 14.73 7.42
CA TYR A 130 -7.00 13.81 7.21
C TYR A 130 -8.08 14.40 6.28
N GLU A 131 -8.39 15.69 6.43
CA GLU A 131 -9.40 16.39 5.63
C GLU A 131 -9.03 16.54 4.14
N ASP A 132 -7.76 16.42 3.77
CA ASP A 132 -7.29 16.59 2.39
C ASP A 132 -7.46 15.33 1.55
N VAL A 133 -7.55 14.17 2.21
CA VAL A 133 -7.54 12.85 1.57
C VAL A 133 -8.73 12.70 0.61
N LYS A 134 -9.88 13.31 0.95
CA LYS A 134 -11.06 13.34 0.09
C LYS A 134 -10.90 14.24 -1.15
N GLU A 135 -9.95 15.17 -1.13
CA GLU A 135 -9.68 16.11 -2.22
C GLU A 135 -8.59 15.58 -3.17
N LEU A 136 -7.79 14.60 -2.74
CA LEU A 136 -6.80 13.86 -3.54
C LEU A 136 -7.47 12.75 -4.38
N LYS A 137 -8.52 13.12 -5.11
CA LYS A 137 -9.44 12.21 -5.80
C LYS A 137 -8.74 11.43 -6.91
N TYR A 138 -7.96 12.11 -7.74
CA TYR A 138 -7.28 11.49 -8.86
C TYR A 138 -6.16 10.56 -8.38
N LEU A 139 -5.38 10.98 -7.38
CA LEU A 139 -4.37 10.14 -6.75
C LEU A 139 -4.99 8.86 -6.16
N MET A 140 -6.16 8.99 -5.52
CA MET A 140 -6.92 7.85 -5.04
C MET A 140 -7.34 6.91 -6.19
N ARG A 141 -7.77 7.44 -7.34
CA ARG A 141 -8.09 6.60 -8.52
C ARG A 141 -6.86 5.92 -9.11
N CYS A 142 -5.69 6.55 -9.09
CA CYS A 142 -4.43 5.89 -9.48
C CYS A 142 -4.15 4.67 -8.59
N ILE A 143 -4.34 4.80 -7.27
CA ILE A 143 -4.19 3.69 -6.32
C ILE A 143 -5.25 2.61 -6.59
N ASN A 144 -6.51 2.99 -6.79
CA ASN A 144 -7.58 2.02 -7.08
C ASN A 144 -7.31 1.24 -8.38
N GLU A 145 -6.87 1.92 -9.44
CA GLU A 145 -6.55 1.29 -10.72
C GLU A 145 -5.29 0.40 -10.62
N SER A 146 -4.32 0.79 -9.80
CA SER A 146 -3.18 -0.06 -9.45
C SER A 146 -3.62 -1.34 -8.74
N MET A 147 -4.49 -1.24 -7.74
CA MET A 147 -5.05 -2.41 -7.04
C MET A 147 -5.90 -3.30 -7.96
N ARG A 148 -6.51 -2.75 -9.01
CA ARG A 148 -7.22 -3.53 -10.03
C ARG A 148 -6.22 -4.35 -10.86
N LEU A 149 -5.17 -3.71 -11.35
CA LEU A 149 -4.16 -4.39 -12.17
C LEU A 149 -3.31 -5.39 -11.36
N TYR A 150 -3.10 -5.11 -10.08
CA TYR A 150 -2.26 -5.89 -9.16
C TYR A 150 -2.97 -6.09 -7.81
N PRO A 151 -3.94 -7.01 -7.72
CA PRO A 151 -4.62 -7.31 -6.46
C PRO A 151 -3.74 -8.08 -5.48
N HIS A 152 -3.86 -7.78 -4.19
CA HIS A 152 -3.06 -8.39 -3.11
C HIS A 152 -3.98 -9.00 -2.03
N PRO A 153 -4.04 -10.32 -1.88
CA PRO A 153 -3.44 -11.35 -2.75
C PRO A 153 -4.12 -11.44 -4.13
N PRO A 154 -3.48 -12.06 -5.13
CA PRO A 154 -4.08 -12.25 -6.46
C PRO A 154 -5.24 -13.26 -6.47
N VAL A 155 -5.30 -14.14 -5.45
CA VAL A 155 -6.33 -15.17 -5.30
C VAL A 155 -6.89 -15.17 -3.86
N LEU A 156 -8.19 -15.41 -3.71
CA LEU A 156 -8.83 -15.63 -2.42
C LEU A 156 -9.21 -17.11 -2.27
N LEU A 157 -8.86 -17.71 -1.13
CA LEU A 157 -9.11 -19.12 -0.85
C LEU A 157 -10.30 -19.32 0.09
N ARG A 158 -11.14 -20.30 -0.21
CA ARG A 158 -12.29 -20.73 0.60
C ARG A 158 -12.40 -22.25 0.58
N ARG A 159 -13.14 -22.81 1.54
CA ARG A 159 -13.54 -24.23 1.55
C ARG A 159 -15.03 -24.32 1.83
N ALA A 160 -15.75 -25.09 1.03
CA ALA A 160 -17.16 -25.37 1.27
C ALA A 160 -17.30 -26.22 2.54
N ILE A 161 -18.07 -25.75 3.52
CA ILE A 161 -18.32 -26.50 4.77
C ILE A 161 -19.53 -27.45 4.66
N VAL A 162 -20.41 -27.19 3.70
CA VAL A 162 -21.60 -27.98 3.36
C VAL A 162 -21.71 -28.06 1.83
N ASP A 163 -22.54 -28.98 1.34
CA ASP A 163 -22.91 -29.03 -0.08
C ASP A 163 -23.63 -27.73 -0.47
N ASP A 164 -23.32 -27.19 -1.65
CA ASP A 164 -23.92 -25.94 -2.15
C ASP A 164 -23.98 -25.93 -3.69
N VAL A 165 -24.70 -24.96 -4.25
CA VAL A 165 -24.83 -24.75 -5.70
C VAL A 165 -24.46 -23.32 -6.05
N LEU A 166 -23.35 -23.16 -6.76
CA LEU A 166 -22.89 -21.86 -7.24
C LEU A 166 -23.78 -21.33 -8.39
N PRO A 167 -23.80 -20.00 -8.62
CA PRO A 167 -24.42 -19.42 -9.81
C PRO A 167 -23.96 -20.12 -11.10
N GLY A 168 -24.89 -20.42 -12.00
CA GLY A 168 -24.63 -21.29 -13.16
C GLY A 168 -24.89 -22.78 -12.91
N ASN A 169 -25.46 -23.14 -11.75
CA ASN A 169 -25.86 -24.50 -11.37
C ASN A 169 -24.67 -25.46 -11.19
N TYR A 170 -23.51 -24.94 -10.79
CA TYR A 170 -22.34 -25.75 -10.48
C TYR A 170 -22.40 -26.26 -9.03
N LYS A 171 -22.50 -27.58 -8.86
CA LYS A 171 -22.59 -28.21 -7.54
C LYS A 171 -21.20 -28.31 -6.90
N VAL A 172 -21.08 -27.85 -5.66
CA VAL A 172 -19.90 -28.05 -4.82
C VAL A 172 -20.26 -28.93 -3.64
N LYS A 173 -19.33 -29.80 -3.25
CA LYS A 173 -19.49 -30.70 -2.10
C LYS A 173 -18.80 -30.14 -0.86
N ALA A 174 -19.29 -30.51 0.31
CA ALA A 174 -18.59 -30.25 1.56
C ALA A 174 -17.14 -30.74 1.47
N GLY A 175 -16.19 -29.90 1.90
CA GLY A 175 -14.75 -30.14 1.81
C GLY A 175 -14.08 -29.64 0.52
N GLN A 176 -14.84 -29.21 -0.51
CA GLN A 176 -14.26 -28.69 -1.75
C GLN A 176 -13.53 -27.36 -1.50
N ASP A 177 -12.25 -27.30 -1.91
CA ASP A 177 -11.47 -26.06 -1.95
C ASP A 177 -11.86 -25.21 -3.16
N ILE A 178 -11.99 -23.89 -2.92
CA ILE A 178 -12.42 -22.89 -3.89
C ILE A 178 -11.35 -21.80 -3.94
N MET A 179 -10.90 -21.49 -5.16
CA MET A 179 -9.97 -20.40 -5.43
C MET A 179 -10.65 -19.37 -6.32
N ILE A 180 -10.81 -18.15 -5.80
CA ILE A 180 -11.34 -17.01 -6.55
C ILE A 180 -10.14 -16.22 -7.07
N SER A 181 -9.88 -16.27 -8.38
CA SER A 181 -8.82 -15.48 -8.99
C SER A 181 -9.27 -14.03 -9.17
N VAL A 182 -8.94 -13.18 -8.19
CA VAL A 182 -9.20 -11.74 -8.25
C VAL A 182 -8.43 -11.12 -9.41
N TYR A 183 -7.20 -11.59 -9.65
CA TYR A 183 -6.40 -11.19 -10.81
C TYR A 183 -7.15 -11.42 -12.13
N ASN A 184 -7.78 -12.58 -12.32
CA ASN A 184 -8.56 -12.85 -13.53
C ASN A 184 -9.80 -11.97 -13.62
N ILE A 185 -10.55 -11.79 -12.51
CA ILE A 185 -11.75 -10.93 -12.51
C ILE A 185 -11.39 -9.50 -12.90
N HIS A 186 -10.32 -8.97 -12.32
CA HIS A 186 -9.90 -7.59 -12.54
C HIS A 186 -9.29 -7.35 -13.92
N ARG A 187 -8.76 -8.39 -14.59
CA ARG A 187 -8.17 -8.30 -15.93
C ARG A 187 -8.99 -8.98 -17.02
N SER A 188 -10.18 -9.48 -16.70
CA SER A 188 -11.04 -10.12 -17.70
C SER A 188 -11.60 -9.08 -18.66
N PRO A 189 -11.42 -9.23 -19.98
CA PRO A 189 -12.07 -8.38 -20.98
C PRO A 189 -13.60 -8.58 -21.02
N GLU A 190 -14.13 -9.63 -20.39
CA GLU A 190 -15.57 -9.80 -20.21
C GLU A 190 -16.15 -8.91 -19.09
N VAL A 191 -15.27 -8.40 -18.20
CA VAL A 191 -15.66 -7.59 -17.03
C VAL A 191 -15.23 -6.13 -17.20
N TRP A 192 -14.07 -5.90 -17.82
CA TRP A 192 -13.44 -4.59 -17.95
C TRP A 192 -13.08 -4.28 -19.40
N ASP A 193 -13.54 -3.12 -19.89
CA ASP A 193 -13.01 -2.56 -21.13
C ASP A 193 -11.54 -2.18 -20.95
N ARG A 194 -10.70 -2.54 -21.94
CA ARG A 194 -9.24 -2.29 -21.91
C ARG A 194 -8.63 -2.76 -20.57
N ALA A 195 -8.89 -4.02 -20.22
CA ALA A 195 -8.62 -4.58 -18.90
C ALA A 195 -7.14 -4.56 -18.51
N ASP A 196 -6.22 -4.67 -19.46
CA ASP A 196 -4.78 -4.67 -19.17
C ASP A 196 -4.14 -3.29 -19.12
N GLU A 197 -4.91 -2.24 -19.40
CA GLU A 197 -4.42 -0.86 -19.45
C GLU A 197 -4.65 -0.13 -18.13
N PHE A 198 -3.68 0.69 -17.74
CA PHE A 198 -3.77 1.59 -16.58
C PHE A 198 -4.54 2.84 -16.97
N ILE A 199 -5.80 2.93 -16.53
CA ILE A 199 -6.69 4.04 -16.85
C ILE A 199 -7.39 4.50 -15.57
N PRO A 200 -6.77 5.36 -14.73
CA PRO A 200 -7.40 5.89 -13.52
C PRO A 200 -8.77 6.54 -13.79
N GLU A 201 -8.93 7.16 -14.97
CA GLU A 201 -10.15 7.83 -15.43
C GLU A 201 -11.34 6.90 -15.64
N ARG A 202 -11.15 5.57 -15.63
CA ARG A 202 -12.29 4.63 -15.69
C ARG A 202 -13.21 4.76 -14.49
N PHE A 203 -12.68 5.29 -13.39
CA PHE A 203 -13.42 5.57 -12.18
C PHE A 203 -13.79 7.05 -12.15
N ASP A 204 -15.09 7.34 -12.05
CA ASP A 204 -15.58 8.71 -11.91
C ASP A 204 -14.94 9.38 -10.67
N LEU A 205 -14.40 10.59 -10.86
CA LEU A 205 -13.77 11.36 -9.80
C LEU A 205 -14.79 11.94 -8.83
N GLU A 206 -15.97 12.29 -9.31
CA GLU A 206 -17.05 12.83 -8.48
C GLU A 206 -17.97 11.73 -7.93
N GLY A 207 -17.83 10.52 -8.46
CA GLY A 207 -18.51 9.32 -8.00
C GLY A 207 -17.92 8.73 -6.71
N PRO A 208 -18.58 7.71 -6.14
CA PRO A 208 -18.08 7.00 -4.98
C PRO A 208 -16.75 6.30 -5.29
N VAL A 209 -15.90 6.15 -4.27
CA VAL A 209 -14.67 5.34 -4.39
C VAL A 209 -15.05 3.91 -4.75
N PRO A 210 -14.48 3.32 -5.82
CA PRO A 210 -14.84 1.99 -6.28
C PRO A 210 -14.51 0.93 -5.22
N ASN A 211 -15.42 0.00 -4.98
CA ASN A 211 -15.26 -1.13 -4.05
C ASN A 211 -16.11 -2.33 -4.50
N GLU A 212 -16.05 -3.43 -3.75
CA GLU A 212 -16.77 -4.67 -4.10
C GLU A 212 -18.29 -4.50 -4.11
N SER A 213 -18.82 -3.64 -3.25
CA SER A 213 -20.26 -3.46 -3.10
C SER A 213 -20.84 -2.59 -4.21
N ASN A 214 -20.20 -1.46 -4.55
CA ASN A 214 -20.71 -0.55 -5.59
C ASN A 214 -20.32 -0.94 -7.02
N THR A 215 -19.41 -1.90 -7.19
CA THR A 215 -19.07 -2.46 -8.51
C THR A 215 -19.67 -3.84 -8.75
N ASP A 216 -20.45 -4.39 -7.82
CA ASP A 216 -20.99 -5.74 -7.86
C ASP A 216 -19.90 -6.80 -8.09
N PHE A 217 -18.88 -6.77 -7.23
CA PHE A 217 -17.70 -7.64 -7.25
C PHE A 217 -16.87 -7.61 -8.54
N ARG A 218 -17.09 -6.67 -9.46
CA ARG A 218 -16.18 -6.45 -10.61
C ARG A 218 -14.82 -5.92 -10.17
N PHE A 219 -14.78 -5.12 -9.10
CA PHE A 219 -13.58 -4.63 -8.42
C PHE A 219 -13.57 -5.10 -6.96
N ILE A 220 -12.49 -5.75 -6.52
CA ILE A 220 -12.40 -6.44 -5.22
C ILE A 220 -11.04 -6.12 -4.58
N PRO A 221 -10.78 -4.86 -4.20
CA PRO A 221 -9.49 -4.45 -3.64
C PRO A 221 -9.24 -4.99 -2.22
N PHE A 222 -10.31 -5.25 -1.48
CA PHE A 222 -10.26 -5.54 -0.04
C PHE A 222 -11.12 -6.76 0.36
N SER A 223 -11.23 -7.76 -0.52
CA SER A 223 -12.16 -8.90 -0.37
C SER A 223 -13.62 -8.41 -0.27
N GLY A 224 -14.52 -9.20 0.32
CA GLY A 224 -15.92 -8.84 0.53
C GLY A 224 -16.63 -9.77 1.51
N GLY A 225 -17.88 -9.43 1.84
CA GLY A 225 -18.72 -10.17 2.78
C GLY A 225 -18.20 -10.11 4.23
N PRO A 226 -18.57 -11.07 5.09
CA PRO A 226 -18.20 -11.06 6.52
C PRO A 226 -16.70 -11.18 6.82
N ARG A 227 -15.88 -11.51 5.81
CA ARG A 227 -14.41 -11.61 5.88
C ARG A 227 -13.74 -10.54 5.01
N LYS A 228 -14.40 -9.41 4.79
CA LYS A 228 -13.82 -8.21 4.17
C LYS A 228 -12.67 -7.71 5.05
N CYS A 229 -11.66 -7.09 4.42
CA CYS A 229 -10.58 -6.43 5.14
C CYS A 229 -11.13 -5.39 6.12
N VAL A 230 -10.70 -5.46 7.39
CA VAL A 230 -11.06 -4.48 8.42
C VAL A 230 -10.22 -3.20 8.37
N GLY A 231 -9.11 -3.23 7.62
CA GLY A 231 -8.17 -2.11 7.45
C GLY A 231 -8.29 -1.41 6.09
N ASP A 232 -9.40 -1.57 5.37
CA ASP A 232 -9.58 -1.02 4.02
C ASP A 232 -9.42 0.51 3.98
N GLN A 233 -10.08 1.21 4.91
CA GLN A 233 -9.96 2.66 5.04
C GLN A 233 -8.56 3.10 5.48
N PHE A 234 -7.95 2.35 6.41
CA PHE A 234 -6.61 2.67 6.91
C PHE A 234 -5.54 2.52 5.82
N ALA A 235 -5.53 1.40 5.12
CA ALA A 235 -4.55 1.12 4.07
C ALA A 235 -4.68 2.12 2.90
N LEU A 236 -5.90 2.47 2.52
CA LEU A 236 -6.12 3.47 1.47
C LEU A 236 -5.65 4.86 1.91
N LEU A 237 -5.94 5.27 3.14
CA LEU A 237 -5.45 6.51 3.73
C LEU A 237 -3.91 6.54 3.76
N GLU A 238 -3.29 5.48 4.25
CA GLU A 238 -1.82 5.34 4.32
C GLU A 238 -1.19 5.47 2.93
N ALA A 239 -1.71 4.74 1.94
CA ALA A 239 -1.20 4.78 0.57
C ALA A 239 -1.34 6.18 -0.06
N ILE A 240 -2.47 6.86 0.15
CA ILE A 240 -2.69 8.22 -0.37
C ILE A 240 -1.71 9.20 0.26
N VAL A 241 -1.57 9.19 1.59
CA VAL A 241 -0.69 10.12 2.31
C VAL A 241 0.77 9.88 1.91
N ALA A 242 1.23 8.63 1.90
CA ALA A 242 2.59 8.29 1.54
C ALA A 242 2.90 8.72 0.09
N LEU A 243 2.03 8.37 -0.86
CA LEU A 243 2.24 8.70 -2.26
C LEU A 243 2.15 10.20 -2.53
N ALA A 244 1.24 10.92 -1.86
CA ALA A 244 1.13 12.38 -1.97
C ALA A 244 2.42 13.07 -1.50
N VAL A 245 3.01 12.64 -0.38
CA VAL A 245 4.27 13.20 0.12
C VAL A 245 5.42 12.90 -0.84
N VAL A 246 5.50 11.68 -1.39
CA VAL A 246 6.52 11.33 -2.39
C VAL A 246 6.39 12.20 -3.64
N LEU A 247 5.17 12.30 -4.21
CA LEU A 247 4.92 13.09 -5.42
C LEU A 247 5.07 14.60 -5.20
N GLN A 248 4.85 15.09 -3.99
CA GLN A 248 5.10 16.49 -3.63
C GLN A 248 6.60 16.81 -3.67
N LYS A 249 7.46 15.89 -3.25
CA LYS A 249 8.89 16.16 -3.03
C LYS A 249 9.81 15.67 -4.13
N MET A 250 9.43 14.61 -4.83
CA MET A 250 10.33 13.87 -5.72
C MET A 250 9.76 13.74 -7.13
N ASP A 251 10.63 13.94 -8.12
CA ASP A 251 10.45 13.41 -9.47
C ASP A 251 11.05 12.00 -9.51
N MET A 252 10.37 11.09 -10.18
CA MET A 252 10.75 9.68 -10.23
C MET A 252 10.73 9.18 -11.67
N GLN A 253 11.78 8.48 -12.06
CA GLN A 253 11.89 7.83 -13.37
C GLN A 253 12.34 6.39 -13.19
N LEU A 254 11.67 5.46 -13.88
CA LEU A 254 12.08 4.06 -13.88
C LEU A 254 13.49 3.92 -14.46
N VAL A 255 14.40 3.24 -13.76
CA VAL A 255 15.72 2.93 -14.33
C VAL A 255 15.51 2.08 -15.60
N PRO A 256 16.12 2.44 -16.74
CA PRO A 256 15.92 1.72 -18.00
C PRO A 256 16.40 0.27 -17.92
N ASP A 257 15.97 -0.55 -18.89
CA ASP A 257 16.38 -1.94 -19.10
C ASP A 257 16.07 -2.93 -17.95
N GLN A 258 15.27 -2.52 -16.96
CA GLN A 258 14.71 -3.43 -15.96
C GLN A 258 13.60 -4.30 -16.55
N LYS A 259 13.60 -5.59 -16.18
CA LYS A 259 12.48 -6.50 -16.43
C LYS A 259 11.58 -6.56 -15.20
N ILE A 260 10.51 -5.77 -15.21
CA ILE A 260 9.54 -5.74 -14.10
C ILE A 260 8.54 -6.88 -14.27
N ASN A 261 8.88 -8.03 -13.69
CA ASN A 261 8.03 -9.23 -13.66
C ASN A 261 7.34 -9.39 -12.30
N MET A 262 6.23 -10.13 -12.30
CA MET A 262 5.47 -10.46 -11.09
C MET A 262 5.94 -11.79 -10.50
N THR A 263 6.11 -11.81 -9.19
CA THR A 263 6.17 -13.02 -8.37
C THR A 263 5.02 -12.96 -7.35
N THR A 264 4.32 -14.07 -7.13
CA THR A 264 3.11 -14.10 -6.30
C THR A 264 3.29 -14.90 -5.02
N GLY A 265 2.80 -14.37 -3.90
CA GLY A 265 2.67 -15.04 -2.61
C GLY A 265 1.47 -14.47 -1.84
N ALA A 266 1.68 -14.02 -0.60
CA ALA A 266 0.69 -13.21 0.12
C ALA A 266 0.32 -11.93 -0.65
N THR A 267 1.28 -11.37 -1.39
CA THR A 267 1.08 -10.26 -2.32
C THR A 267 1.72 -10.57 -3.67
N ILE A 268 1.30 -9.88 -4.73
CA ILE A 268 2.11 -9.73 -5.95
C ILE A 268 3.27 -8.75 -5.66
N HIS A 269 4.51 -9.19 -5.80
CA HIS A 269 5.71 -8.36 -5.67
C HIS A 269 6.58 -8.48 -6.94
N THR A 270 7.54 -7.57 -7.09
CA THR A 270 8.46 -7.60 -8.23
C THR A 270 9.48 -8.72 -8.05
N THR A 271 9.80 -9.44 -9.14
CA THR A 271 10.78 -10.54 -9.08
C THR A 271 12.19 -10.07 -8.74
N SER A 272 12.56 -8.86 -9.12
CA SER A 272 13.94 -8.35 -9.00
C SER A 272 14.03 -6.95 -8.42
N GLY A 273 12.99 -6.48 -7.73
CA GLY A 273 12.91 -5.10 -7.23
C GLY A 273 12.35 -4.11 -8.25
N LEU A 274 12.12 -2.87 -7.80
CA LEU A 274 11.70 -1.73 -8.60
C LEU A 274 12.69 -0.59 -8.36
N TYR A 275 13.66 -0.43 -9.26
CA TYR A 275 14.68 0.61 -9.15
C TYR A 275 14.24 1.90 -9.84
N MET A 276 14.37 3.02 -9.14
CA MET A 276 13.93 4.34 -9.61
C MET A 276 15.08 5.35 -9.47
N ASN A 277 15.28 6.17 -10.50
CA ASN A 277 16.05 7.40 -10.38
C ASN A 277 15.15 8.45 -9.73
N VAL A 278 15.60 9.06 -8.65
CA VAL A 278 14.83 10.06 -7.90
C VAL A 278 15.60 11.36 -7.79
N SER A 279 14.90 12.48 -7.92
CA SER A 279 15.44 13.82 -7.71
C SER A 279 14.44 14.70 -6.99
N LEU A 280 14.92 15.65 -6.17
CA LEU A 280 14.05 16.66 -5.59
C LEU A 280 13.36 17.47 -6.69
N ARG A 281 12.06 17.75 -6.54
CA ARG A 281 11.32 18.60 -7.47
C ARG A 281 11.84 20.03 -7.41
N LYS A 282 11.87 20.73 -8.55
CA LYS A 282 12.36 22.12 -8.66
C LYS A 282 11.71 23.08 -7.65
N VAL A 283 10.40 22.97 -7.45
CA VAL A 283 9.64 23.78 -6.47
C VAL A 283 10.19 23.61 -5.05
N GLN A 284 10.64 22.40 -4.71
CA GLN A 284 11.23 22.08 -3.41
C GLN A 284 12.68 22.57 -3.32
N GLN A 285 13.46 22.45 -4.40
CA GLN A 285 14.82 22.97 -4.48
C GLN A 285 14.85 24.49 -4.27
N GLU A 286 13.92 25.23 -4.88
CA GLU A 286 13.81 26.69 -4.73
C GLU A 286 13.39 27.09 -3.30
N ALA A 287 12.48 26.36 -2.67
CA ALA A 287 12.10 26.58 -1.27
C ALA A 287 13.26 26.31 -0.29
N GLU A 288 14.05 25.26 -0.54
CA GLU A 288 15.24 24.95 0.28
C GLU A 288 16.38 25.95 0.08
N LEU A 289 16.55 26.49 -1.13
CA LEU A 289 17.49 27.60 -1.38
C LEU A 289 17.04 28.90 -0.72
N ALA A 290 15.74 29.20 -0.68
CA ALA A 290 15.21 30.42 -0.06
C ALA A 290 15.28 30.43 1.48
N LEU A 291 15.49 29.26 2.10
CA LEU A 291 15.66 29.09 3.55
C LEU A 291 17.12 29.17 4.02
N ARG A 292 18.08 29.32 3.09
CA ARG A 292 19.53 29.45 3.36
C ARG A 292 19.98 30.90 3.19
#